data_AF-A0AA41T315-F1
#
_entry.id   AF-A0AA41T315-F1
#
_cell.length_a   1.000
_cell.length_b   1.000
_cell.length_c   1.000
_cell.angle_alpha   90.00
_cell.angle_beta   90.00
_cell.angle_gamma   90.00
#
_symmetry.space_group_name_H-M   'P 1'
#
loop_
_entity.id
_entity.type
_entity.pdbx_description
1 polymer ?
#
loop_
_entity_poly.entity_id
_entity_poly.type
_entity_poly.pdbx_seq_one_letter_code
_entity_poly.pdbx_strand_id
1 'polypeptide(L)'
;MDQCIYKRKSDGIYLINLKRTWEKFLPAAHAIVAIENPADVSALSSRNTGQQAVLKFAAATKATPIAGRFTSSLTRSRQPSGSHIFWR
;
A
#
# COMPACT_ATOMS: atom_id res chain seq x y z
N MET A 1 -13.60 -8.70 6.03
CA MET A 1 -12.39 -8.73 6.90
C MET A 1 -12.40 -9.91 7.85
N ASP A 2 -13.52 -10.62 7.97
CA ASP A 2 -13.75 -11.72 8.91
C ASP A 2 -12.81 -12.90 8.67
N GLN A 3 -12.39 -13.08 7.41
CA GLN A 3 -11.40 -14.08 7.03
C GLN A 3 -10.00 -13.79 7.58
N CYS A 4 -9.67 -12.59 8.05
CA CYS A 4 -8.36 -12.28 8.64
C CYS A 4 -8.36 -12.35 10.18
N ILE A 5 -9.51 -12.68 10.78
CA ILE A 5 -9.68 -12.78 12.22
C ILE A 5 -9.48 -14.24 12.64
N TYR A 6 -8.66 -14.45 13.68
CA TYR A 6 -8.47 -15.77 14.27
C TYR A 6 -9.47 -16.00 15.41
N LYS A 7 -9.50 -15.09 16.39
CA LYS A 7 -10.36 -15.19 17.58
C LYS A 7 -10.69 -13.80 18.12
N ARG A 8 -11.83 -13.65 18.78
CA ARG A 8 -12.16 -12.46 19.59
C ARG A 8 -11.89 -12.75 21.07
N LYS A 9 -11.18 -11.85 21.75
CA LYS A 9 -11.01 -11.91 23.22
C LYS A 9 -12.31 -11.50 23.93
N SER A 10 -12.43 -11.85 25.21
CA SER A 10 -13.51 -11.38 26.09
C SER A 10 -13.62 -9.86 26.12
N ASP A 11 -12.48 -9.18 26.01
CA ASP A 11 -12.36 -7.71 26.05
C ASP A 11 -12.80 -7.04 24.73
N GLY A 12 -13.36 -7.81 23.79
CA GLY A 12 -13.85 -7.34 22.51
C GLY A 12 -12.79 -7.16 21.42
N ILE A 13 -11.49 -7.28 21.75
CA ILE A 13 -10.36 -7.15 20.81
C ILE A 13 -10.27 -8.37 19.88
N TYR A 14 -10.13 -8.12 18.58
CA TYR A 14 -9.92 -9.15 17.57
C TYR A 14 -8.45 -9.50 17.41
N LEU A 15 -8.12 -10.77 17.52
CA LEU A 15 -6.79 -11.30 17.23
C LEU A 15 -6.69 -11.65 15.74
N ILE A 16 -5.69 -11.09 15.07
CA ILE A 16 -5.47 -11.26 13.63
C ILE A 16 -4.78 -12.61 13.35
N ASN A 17 -5.21 -13.29 12.30
CA ASN A 17 -4.58 -14.52 11.83
C ASN A 17 -3.30 -14.19 11.03
N LEU A 18 -2.14 -14.54 11.58
CA LEU A 18 -0.85 -14.22 10.98
C LEU A 18 -0.58 -15.02 9.70
N LYS A 19 -1.01 -16.29 9.63
CA LYS A 19 -0.86 -17.13 8.43
C LYS A 19 -1.60 -16.52 7.24
N ARG A 20 -2.86 -16.12 7.45
CA ARG A 20 -3.67 -15.47 6.39
C ARG A 20 -3.17 -14.08 6.02
N THR A 21 -2.52 -13.39 6.95
CA THR A 21 -1.85 -12.11 6.65
C THR A 21 -0.66 -12.33 5.74
N TRP A 22 0.16 -13.34 6.01
CA TRP A 22 1.31 -13.70 5.18
C TRP A 22 0.92 -14.16 3.77
N GLU A 23 -0.14 -14.95 3.66
CA GLU A 23 -0.71 -15.40 2.36
C GLU A 23 -1.17 -14.22 1.48
N LYS A 24 -1.52 -13.06 2.08
CA LYS A 24 -1.84 -11.84 1.33
C LYS A 24 -0.63 -10.93 1.11
N PHE A 25 0.34 -10.97 2.01
CA PHE A 25 1.54 -10.16 1.94
C PHE A 25 2.45 -10.56 0.76
N LEU A 26 2.69 -11.86 0.59
CA LEU A 26 3.57 -12.35 -0.48
C LEU A 26 3.09 -12.00 -1.90
N PRO A 27 1.81 -12.20 -2.28
CA PRO A 27 1.31 -11.79 -3.59
C PRO A 27 1.44 -10.29 -3.86
N ALA A 28 1.22 -9.45 -2.84
CA ALA A 28 1.40 -8.00 -2.98
C ALA A 28 2.86 -7.62 -3.23
N ALA A 29 3.80 -8.28 -2.54
CA ALA A 29 5.23 -8.07 -2.77
C ALA A 29 5.64 -8.49 -4.19
N HIS A 30 5.17 -9.64 -4.67
CA HIS A 30 5.43 -10.09 -6.04
C HIS A 30 4.83 -9.14 -7.09
N ALA A 31 3.62 -8.60 -6.86
CA ALA A 31 3.01 -7.63 -7.76
C ALA A 31 3.84 -6.33 -7.89
N ILE A 32 4.50 -5.90 -6.81
CA ILE A 32 5.40 -4.74 -6.83
C ILE A 32 6.68 -5.06 -7.60
N VAL A 33 7.28 -6.23 -7.36
CA VAL A 33 8.54 -6.66 -8.02
C VAL A 33 8.34 -6.89 -9.53
N ALA A 34 7.13 -7.22 -9.97
CA ALA A 34 6.82 -7.42 -11.38
C ALA A 34 6.85 -6.13 -12.22
N ILE A 35 6.91 -4.95 -11.59
CA ILE A 35 7.00 -3.67 -12.30
C ILE A 35 8.45 -3.42 -12.73
N GLU A 36 8.66 -3.23 -14.04
CA GLU A 36 9.99 -3.06 -14.63
C GLU A 36 10.73 -1.83 -14.11
N ASN A 37 10.04 -0.69 -14.05
CA ASN A 37 10.60 0.55 -13.53
C ASN A 37 10.10 0.81 -12.09
N PRO A 38 10.97 0.69 -11.06
CA PRO A 38 10.55 0.85 -9.67
C PRO A 38 10.02 2.26 -9.36
N ALA A 39 10.40 3.27 -10.13
CA ALA A 39 9.93 4.65 -9.94
C ALA A 39 8.43 4.82 -10.24
N ASP A 40 7.82 3.92 -11.01
CA ASP A 40 6.39 3.92 -11.32
C ASP A 40 5.55 3.45 -10.12
N VAL A 41 6.18 2.76 -9.17
CA VAL A 41 5.57 2.41 -7.88
C VAL A 41 5.64 3.62 -6.95
N SER A 42 4.52 3.98 -6.33
CA SER A 42 4.46 5.05 -5.33
C SER A 42 4.06 4.52 -3.96
N ALA A 43 4.82 4.85 -2.92
CA ALA A 43 4.51 4.54 -1.53
C ALA A 43 3.94 5.78 -0.83
N LEU A 44 2.77 5.65 -0.18
CA LEU A 44 2.05 6.81 0.36
C LEU A 44 1.55 6.59 1.78
N SER A 45 1.68 7.62 2.62
CA SER A 45 0.98 7.70 3.91
C SER A 45 0.68 9.14 4.30
N SER A 46 -0.58 9.38 4.65
CA SER A 46 -1.03 10.66 5.23
C SER A 46 -0.86 10.71 6.76
N ARG A 47 -0.78 9.55 7.42
CA ARG A 47 -0.66 9.45 8.88
C ARG A 47 0.78 9.69 9.32
N ASN A 48 0.97 10.49 10.36
CA ASN A 48 2.28 10.82 10.93
C ASN A 48 3.13 9.57 11.25
N THR A 49 2.52 8.52 11.81
CA THR A 49 3.19 7.26 12.16
C THR A 49 3.76 6.52 10.96
N GLY A 50 3.20 6.73 9.76
CA GLY A 50 3.63 6.05 8.54
C GLY A 50 4.55 6.87 7.64
N GLN A 51 4.73 8.18 7.88
CA GLN A 51 5.52 9.04 7.00
C GLN A 51 6.99 8.60 6.93
N GLN A 52 7.61 8.35 8.09
CA GLN A 52 9.00 7.88 8.15
C GLN A 52 9.15 6.47 7.56
N ALA A 53 8.17 5.60 7.75
CA ALA A 53 8.18 4.26 7.18
C ALA A 53 8.13 4.30 5.65
N VAL A 54 7.30 5.18 5.07
CA VAL A 54 7.19 5.38 3.62
C VAL A 54 8.50 5.89 3.02
N LEU A 55 9.14 6.87 3.66
CA LEU A 55 10.43 7.40 3.19
C LEU A 55 11.52 6.30 3.16
N LYS A 56 11.61 5.50 4.22
CA LYS A 56 12.58 4.39 4.31
C LYS A 56 12.26 3.27 3.32
N PHE A 57 10.98 2.91 3.18
CA PHE A 57 10.53 1.88 2.24
C PHE A 57 10.83 2.27 0.79
N ALA A 58 10.51 3.51 0.42
CA ALA A 58 10.77 4.04 -0.92
C ALA A 58 12.26 4.12 -1.22
N ALA A 59 13.09 4.55 -0.25
CA ALA A 59 14.54 4.55 -0.39
C ALA A 59 15.12 3.13 -0.61
N ALA A 60 14.57 2.12 0.07
CA ALA A 60 15.02 0.73 -0.09
C ALA A 60 14.58 0.09 -1.41
N THR A 61 13.37 0.41 -1.89
CA THR A 61 12.78 -0.17 -3.11
C THR A 61 13.00 0.65 -4.37
N LYS A 62 13.53 1.88 -4.24
CA LYS A 62 13.60 2.91 -5.29
C LYS A 62 12.24 3.36 -5.82
N ALA A 63 11.19 3.17 -5.03
CA ALA A 63 9.84 3.67 -5.31
C ALA A 63 9.76 5.19 -5.07
N THR A 64 8.73 5.84 -5.59
CA THR A 64 8.46 7.26 -5.31
C THR A 64 7.76 7.42 -3.95
N PRO A 65 8.34 8.13 -2.96
CA PRO A 65 7.66 8.40 -1.70
C PRO A 65 6.68 9.58 -1.79
N ILE A 66 5.52 9.46 -1.15
CA ILE A 66 4.57 10.55 -0.90
C ILE A 66 4.21 10.53 0.60
N ALA A 67 4.93 11.33 1.38
CA ALA A 67 4.68 11.49 2.81
C ALA A 67 3.90 12.79 3.08
N GLY A 68 2.84 12.72 3.89
CA GLY A 68 2.10 13.90 4.32
C GLY A 68 0.79 14.13 3.56
N ARG A 69 0.39 15.40 3.41
CA ARG A 69 -0.91 15.75 2.82
C ARG A 69 -0.93 15.35 1.34
N PHE A 70 -1.81 14.43 1.01
CA PHE A 70 -2.08 14.08 -0.37
C PHE A 70 -2.80 15.23 -1.09
N THR A 71 -2.15 15.81 -2.10
CA THR A 71 -2.75 16.80 -2.99
C THR A 71 -3.40 16.08 -4.17
N SER A 72 -4.69 16.30 -4.38
CA SER A 72 -5.49 15.62 -5.43
C SER A 72 -4.95 15.85 -6.85
N SER A 73 -4.20 16.92 -7.08
CA SER A 73 -3.54 17.21 -8.35
C SER A 73 -2.40 16.25 -8.69
N LEU A 74 -1.73 15.66 -7.70
CA LEU A 74 -0.55 14.81 -7.89
C LEU A 74 -0.88 13.51 -8.64
N THR A 75 -2.02 12.89 -8.33
CA THR A 75 -2.46 11.68 -9.05
C THR A 75 -3.07 12.03 -10.39
N ARG A 76 -3.78 13.16 -10.51
CA ARG A 76 -4.36 13.60 -11.78
C ARG A 76 -3.29 13.87 -12.84
N SER A 77 -2.19 14.55 -12.48
CA SER A 77 -1.09 14.80 -13.41
C SER A 77 -0.28 13.55 -13.78
N ARG A 78 -0.40 12.47 -12.99
CA ARG A 78 0.25 11.17 -13.22
C ARG A 78 -0.63 10.16 -13.96
N GLN A 79 -1.91 10.46 -14.21
CA GLN A 79 -2.72 9.59 -15.06
C GLN A 79 -2.31 9.77 -16.53
N PRO A 80 -1.95 8.69 -17.26
CA PRO A 80 -1.88 8.77 -18.71
C PRO A 80 -3.26 9.13 -19.23
N SER A 81 -3.31 10.11 -20.15
CA SER A 81 -4.52 10.74 -20.70
C SER A 81 -5.48 9.79 -21.45
N GLY A 82 -5.22 8.48 -21.47
CA GLY A 82 -6.03 7.45 -22.14
C GLY A 82 -6.74 6.45 -21.23
N SER A 83 -6.73 6.61 -19.90
CA SER A 83 -7.26 5.59 -18.96
C SER A 83 -8.77 5.65 -18.67
N HIS A 84 -9.57 6.24 -19.57
CA HIS A 84 -11.03 6.30 -19.47
C HIS A 84 -11.74 4.93 -19.56
N ILE A 85 -11.01 3.84 -19.75
CA ILE A 85 -11.53 2.49 -20.00
C ILE A 85 -11.29 1.53 -18.81
N PHE A 86 -10.42 1.86 -17.85
CA PHE A 86 -9.98 0.87 -16.84
C PHE A 86 -10.82 0.84 -15.54
N TRP A 87 -11.67 1.84 -15.30
CA TRP A 87 -12.50 1.92 -14.08
C TRP A 87 -14.00 1.91 -14.39
N ARG A 88 -14.43 1.07 -15.33
CA ARG A 88 -15.84 0.73 -15.52
C ARG A 88 -16.06 -0.76 -15.38
#